data_AF-A0A960GGF2-F1
#
_entry.id   AF-A0A960GGF2-F1
#
_cell.length_a   1.000
_cell.length_b   1.000
_cell.length_c   1.000
_cell.angle_alpha   90.00
_cell.angle_beta   90.00
_cell.angle_gamma   90.00
#
_symmetry.space_group_name_H-M   'P 1'
#
loop_
_entity.id
_entity.type
_entity.pdbx_description
1 polymer ?
#
loop_
_entity_poly.entity_id
_entity_poly.type
_entity_poly.pdbx_seq_one_letter_code
_entity_poly.pdbx_strand_id
1 'polypeptide(L)'
;MDSSTVQWDLGLGGASDVVWFAVAMAIVASLLWISYRTMQHPRLPVISRADKPPLVTFPGVARYALTIPFMVAFWQGVLVTLLAAAAKDRSGVQIVIAASAVIGGARLLAHINQEIAHELAKAVPITILSFIIIGSGFTGFEGFLRSFEQVPLELIDSYWFGLIMWDIALTTLWFAALQIRWRRQNRRVETTGTSEGVIKRLARRLREIGYREPV
;
A
#
# COMPACT_ATOMS: atom_id res chain seq x y z
N MET A 1 35.37 43.65 14.34
CA MET A 1 34.60 42.46 14.74
C MET A 1 34.05 41.89 13.45
N ASP A 2 34.74 40.89 12.94
CA ASP A 2 34.58 40.37 11.59
C ASP A 2 33.62 39.17 11.68
N SER A 3 32.45 39.28 11.05
CA SER A 3 31.48 38.19 10.97
C SER A 3 31.83 37.32 9.76
N SER A 4 32.75 36.39 9.95
CA SER A 4 33.05 35.35 8.98
C SER A 4 31.84 34.43 8.84
N THR A 5 31.00 34.72 7.85
CA THR A 5 30.10 33.74 7.25
C THR A 5 30.99 32.59 6.74
N VAL A 6 30.87 31.42 7.36
CA VAL A 6 31.51 30.19 6.89
C VAL A 6 30.84 29.81 5.58
N GLN A 7 31.35 30.38 4.49
CA GLN A 7 31.04 30.00 3.13
C GLN A 7 31.88 28.76 2.84
N TRP A 8 31.21 27.60 2.79
CA TRP A 8 31.82 26.35 2.35
C TRP A 8 32.07 26.43 0.83
N ASP A 9 33.10 27.18 0.45
CA ASP A 9 33.56 27.24 -0.93
C ASP A 9 34.49 26.04 -1.20
N LEU A 10 33.89 24.93 -1.65
CA LEU A 10 34.62 23.75 -2.12
C LEU A 10 35.21 23.94 -3.54
N GLY A 11 35.48 25.18 -3.96
CA GLY A 11 36.28 25.48 -5.17
C GLY A 11 35.71 24.93 -6.48
N LEU A 12 34.41 24.61 -6.52
CA LEU A 12 33.72 24.01 -7.66
C LEU A 12 32.36 24.72 -7.80
N GLY A 13 32.35 25.95 -8.29
CA GLY A 13 31.10 26.72 -8.40
C GLY A 13 30.04 26.04 -9.27
N GLY A 14 28.74 26.19 -8.92
CA GLY A 14 27.54 25.92 -9.72
C GLY A 14 27.33 24.50 -10.26
N ALA A 15 28.33 23.93 -10.94
CA ALA A 15 28.32 22.60 -11.54
C ALA A 15 28.31 21.48 -10.48
N SER A 16 29.02 21.62 -9.34
CA SER A 16 28.93 20.61 -8.27
C SER A 16 27.56 20.60 -7.62
N ASP A 17 26.93 21.76 -7.48
CA ASP A 17 25.58 21.87 -6.91
C ASP A 17 24.56 21.18 -7.82
N VAL A 18 24.67 21.40 -9.13
CA VAL A 18 23.84 20.69 -10.12
C VAL A 18 24.06 19.17 -10.04
N VAL A 19 25.29 18.69 -9.87
CA VAL A 19 25.58 17.26 -9.71
C VAL A 19 24.95 16.70 -8.42
N TRP A 20 25.05 17.42 -7.29
CA TRP A 20 24.42 16.99 -6.04
C TRP A 20 22.90 16.97 -6.13
N PHE A 21 22.29 17.98 -6.75
CA PHE A 21 20.85 17.98 -7.03
C PHE A 21 20.45 16.83 -7.96
N ALA A 22 21.24 16.55 -9.00
CA ALA A 22 20.98 15.43 -9.91
C ALA A 22 21.07 14.08 -9.20
N VAL A 23 22.05 13.88 -8.31
CA VAL A 23 22.18 12.67 -7.48
C VAL A 23 21.00 12.54 -6.52
N ALA A 24 20.61 13.61 -5.83
CA ALA A 24 19.45 13.62 -4.95
C ALA A 24 18.17 13.27 -5.73
N MET A 25 17.98 13.85 -6.93
CA MET A 25 16.87 13.54 -7.81
C MET A 25 16.89 12.09 -8.31
N ALA A 26 18.06 11.54 -8.63
CA ALA A 26 18.20 10.14 -9.03
C ALA A 26 17.89 9.17 -7.89
N ILE A 27 18.31 9.50 -6.67
CA ILE A 27 17.95 8.75 -5.46
C ILE A 27 16.43 8.80 -5.27
N VAL A 28 15.82 9.97 -5.30
CA VAL A 28 14.37 10.11 -5.14
C VAL A 28 13.63 9.36 -6.25
N ALA A 29 14.02 9.50 -7.51
CA ALA A 29 13.41 8.77 -8.63
C ALA A 29 13.51 7.24 -8.45
N SER A 30 14.66 6.76 -7.97
CA SER A 30 14.86 5.33 -7.64
C SER A 30 13.96 4.89 -6.49
N LEU A 31 13.84 5.72 -5.44
CA LEU A 31 12.95 5.47 -4.31
C LEU A 31 11.48 5.45 -4.76
N LEU A 32 11.07 6.38 -5.63
CA LEU A 32 9.73 6.41 -6.24
C LEU A 32 9.47 5.16 -7.06
N TRP A 33 10.44 4.70 -7.85
CA TRP A 33 10.32 3.48 -8.65
C TRP A 33 10.21 2.21 -7.77
N ILE A 34 10.96 2.13 -6.68
CA ILE A 34 10.87 1.02 -5.72
C ILE A 34 9.54 1.07 -4.96
N SER A 35 9.12 2.24 -4.49
CA SER A 35 7.81 2.46 -3.87
C SER A 35 6.67 2.04 -4.81
N TYR A 36 6.77 2.43 -6.08
CA TYR A 36 5.85 2.02 -7.14
C TYR A 36 5.77 0.49 -7.27
N ARG A 37 6.92 -0.19 -7.35
CA ARG A 37 7.00 -1.64 -7.57
C ARG A 37 6.48 -2.44 -6.38
N THR A 38 6.72 -1.96 -5.16
CA THR A 38 6.35 -2.68 -3.94
C THR A 38 4.84 -2.72 -3.68
N MET A 39 4.08 -1.74 -4.19
CA MET A 39 2.62 -1.73 -4.03
C MET A 39 1.85 -2.59 -5.04
N GLN A 40 2.51 -3.16 -6.05
CA GLN A 40 1.82 -3.86 -7.14
C GLN A 40 1.23 -5.23 -6.76
N HIS A 41 1.71 -5.88 -5.69
CA HIS A 41 1.15 -7.18 -5.28
C HIS A 41 1.11 -7.33 -3.74
N PRO A 42 0.18 -6.62 -3.04
CA PRO A 42 0.02 -6.75 -1.60
C PRO A 42 -0.55 -8.11 -1.16
N ARG A 43 -1.12 -8.86 -2.10
CA ARG A 43 -2.04 -9.96 -1.79
C ARG A 43 -1.33 -11.30 -1.73
N LEU A 44 -1.75 -12.13 -0.78
CA LEU A 44 -1.39 -13.53 -0.76
C LEU A 44 -1.79 -14.20 -2.09
N PRO A 45 -0.91 -15.00 -2.71
CA PRO A 45 -1.27 -15.77 -3.89
C PRO A 45 -2.29 -16.84 -3.48
N VAL A 46 -3.56 -16.61 -3.80
CA VAL A 46 -4.66 -17.53 -3.55
C VAL A 46 -4.85 -18.39 -4.79
N ILE A 47 -4.75 -19.72 -4.63
CA ILE A 47 -5.10 -20.66 -5.70
C ILE A 47 -6.62 -20.79 -5.71
N SER A 48 -7.26 -20.12 -6.66
CA SER A 48 -8.68 -20.29 -6.97
C SER A 48 -8.84 -21.48 -7.92
N ARG A 49 -9.38 -22.60 -7.45
CA ARG A 49 -9.98 -23.64 -8.31
C ARG A 49 -11.49 -23.55 -8.13
N ALA A 50 -12.24 -23.55 -9.24
CA ALA A 50 -13.71 -23.39 -9.24
C ALA A 50 -14.45 -24.33 -8.27
N ASP A 51 -13.89 -25.51 -7.97
CA ASP A 51 -14.52 -26.53 -7.12
C ASP A 51 -14.07 -26.54 -5.64
N LYS A 52 -13.11 -25.71 -5.22
CA LYS A 52 -12.56 -25.75 -3.84
C LYS A 52 -12.54 -24.39 -3.17
N PRO A 53 -12.70 -24.33 -1.83
CA PRO A 53 -12.55 -23.08 -1.10
C PRO A 53 -11.16 -22.48 -1.34
N PRO A 54 -11.03 -21.14 -1.41
CA PRO A 54 -9.74 -20.48 -1.58
C PRO A 54 -8.83 -20.85 -0.41
N LEU A 55 -7.73 -21.56 -0.72
CA LEU A 55 -6.76 -22.02 0.28
C LEU A 55 -5.47 -21.22 0.16
N VAL A 56 -4.92 -20.87 1.31
CA VAL A 56 -3.64 -20.18 1.42
C VAL A 56 -2.52 -21.22 1.35
N THR A 57 -1.48 -20.93 0.57
CA THR A 57 -0.29 -21.79 0.49
C THR A 57 0.76 -21.34 1.51
N PHE A 58 1.38 -22.28 2.23
CA PHE A 58 2.43 -21.97 3.21
C PHE A 58 3.59 -21.15 2.63
N PRO A 59 4.13 -21.45 1.42
CA PRO A 59 5.14 -20.61 0.78
C PRO A 59 4.66 -19.18 0.50
N GLY A 60 3.37 -19.00 0.20
CA GLY A 60 2.76 -17.69 0.01
C GLY A 60 2.73 -16.87 1.30
N VAL A 61 2.41 -17.50 2.43
CA VAL A 61 2.44 -16.87 3.76
C VAL A 61 3.84 -16.48 4.16
N ALA A 62 4.82 -17.36 4.00
CA ALA A 62 6.21 -17.07 4.34
C ALA A 62 6.75 -15.88 3.52
N ARG A 63 6.48 -15.85 2.21
CA ARG A 63 6.86 -14.73 1.35
C ARG A 63 6.19 -13.42 1.80
N TYR A 64 4.90 -13.47 2.12
CA TYR A 64 4.16 -12.31 2.62
C TYR A 64 4.76 -11.80 3.94
N ALA A 65 4.97 -12.68 4.91
CA ALA A 65 5.51 -12.35 6.23
C ALA A 65 6.91 -11.71 6.17
N LEU A 66 7.72 -12.07 5.17
CA LEU A 66 9.04 -11.45 4.97
C LEU A 66 8.97 -10.14 4.16
N THR A 67 8.09 -10.07 3.16
CA THR A 67 8.05 -8.93 2.24
C THR A 67 7.41 -7.70 2.89
N ILE A 68 6.36 -7.90 3.70
CA ILE A 68 5.60 -6.80 4.30
C ILE A 68 6.44 -5.95 5.27
N PRO A 69 7.14 -6.52 6.28
CA PRO A 69 7.92 -5.72 7.22
C PRO A 69 8.99 -4.88 6.53
N PHE A 70 9.68 -5.47 5.55
CA PHE A 70 10.68 -4.78 4.75
C PHE A 70 10.07 -3.63 3.94
N MET A 71 8.96 -3.88 3.27
CA MET A 71 8.28 -2.86 2.48
C MET A 71 7.75 -1.71 3.34
N VAL A 72 7.16 -2.01 4.50
CA VAL A 72 6.66 -0.99 5.42
C VAL A 72 7.82 -0.16 5.99
N ALA A 73 8.94 -0.79 6.36
CA ALA A 73 10.14 -0.08 6.81
C ALA A 73 10.67 0.88 5.74
N PHE A 74 10.79 0.37 4.50
CA PHE A 74 11.24 1.16 3.37
C PHE A 74 10.34 2.39 3.13
N TRP A 75 9.02 2.17 3.10
CA TRP A 75 8.04 3.25 2.90
C TRP A 75 8.07 4.29 4.02
N GLN A 76 8.15 3.83 5.27
CA GLN A 76 8.27 4.71 6.43
C GLN A 76 9.52 5.58 6.33
N GLY A 77 10.66 4.97 6.01
CA GLY A 77 11.92 5.69 5.83
C GLY A 77 11.82 6.75 4.73
N VAL A 78 11.33 6.39 3.55
CA VAL A 78 11.18 7.34 2.43
C VAL A 78 10.29 8.52 2.81
N LEU A 79 9.12 8.28 3.39
CA LEU A 79 8.20 9.37 3.74
C LEU A 79 8.70 10.21 4.91
N VAL A 80 9.33 9.60 5.93
CA VAL A 80 9.93 10.34 7.04
C VAL A 80 11.06 11.23 6.52
N THR A 81 11.93 10.73 5.64
CA THR A 81 13.01 11.52 5.05
C THR A 81 12.47 12.67 4.20
N LEU A 82 11.51 12.40 3.30
CA LEU A 82 10.90 13.43 2.46
C LEU A 82 10.17 14.50 3.31
N LEU A 83 9.42 14.07 4.32
CA LEU A 83 8.71 15.00 5.21
C LEU A 83 9.66 15.78 6.11
N ALA A 84 10.74 15.17 6.62
CA ALA A 84 11.77 15.89 7.38
C ALA A 84 12.46 16.96 6.53
N ALA A 85 12.70 16.67 5.24
CA ALA A 85 13.25 17.65 4.30
C ALA A 85 12.28 18.79 3.96
N ALA A 86 10.98 18.53 4.00
CA ALA A 86 9.92 19.50 3.73
C ALA A 86 9.39 20.22 5.00
N ALA A 87 9.77 19.77 6.20
CA ALA A 87 9.17 20.16 7.46
C ALA A 87 9.75 21.47 7.98
N LYS A 88 9.29 22.59 7.45
CA LYS A 88 9.42 23.87 8.15
C LYS A 88 8.50 23.85 9.38
N ASP A 89 9.09 23.92 10.58
CA ASP A 89 8.39 24.02 11.87
C ASP A 89 7.53 22.82 12.32
N ARG A 90 7.79 21.59 11.82
CA ARG A 90 7.12 20.38 12.34
C ARG A 90 8.03 19.60 13.29
N SER A 91 7.44 19.09 14.39
CA SER A 91 8.16 18.19 15.29
C SER A 91 8.35 16.81 14.66
N GLY A 92 9.40 16.09 15.06
CA GLY A 92 9.66 14.71 14.61
C GLY A 92 8.48 13.77 14.82
N VAL A 93 7.71 13.96 15.90
CA VAL A 93 6.47 13.22 16.16
C VAL A 93 5.43 13.43 15.05
N GLN A 94 5.21 14.68 14.62
CA GLN A 94 4.23 14.98 13.55
C GLN A 94 4.67 14.38 12.21
N ILE A 95 5.97 14.38 11.92
CA ILE A 95 6.53 13.78 10.71
C ILE A 95 6.24 12.27 10.68
N VAL A 96 6.51 11.56 11.77
CA VAL A 96 6.27 10.10 11.87
C VAL A 96 4.78 9.80 11.77
N ILE A 97 3.92 10.54 12.49
CA ILE A 97 2.47 10.34 12.43
C ILE A 97 1.94 10.55 11.01
N ALA A 98 2.37 11.62 10.33
CA ALA A 98 1.94 11.91 8.96
C ALA A 98 2.40 10.84 7.97
N ALA A 99 3.66 10.40 8.05
CA ALA A 99 4.19 9.31 7.24
C ALA A 99 3.38 8.02 7.46
N SER A 100 3.16 7.65 8.72
CA SER A 100 2.40 6.44 9.09
C SER A 100 0.95 6.50 8.62
N ALA A 101 0.29 7.67 8.73
CA ALA A 101 -1.08 7.86 8.27
C ALA A 101 -1.21 7.67 6.75
N VAL A 102 -0.27 8.21 5.97
CA VAL A 102 -0.22 8.02 4.52
C VAL A 102 -0.05 6.54 4.17
N ILE A 103 0.88 5.84 4.85
CA ILE A 103 1.13 4.41 4.59
C ILE A 103 -0.10 3.58 4.96
N GLY A 104 -0.66 3.78 6.15
CA GLY A 104 -1.86 3.08 6.60
C GLY A 104 -3.06 3.29 5.66
N GLY A 105 -3.26 4.52 5.19
CA GLY A 105 -4.28 4.88 4.21
C GLY A 105 -4.05 4.22 2.85
N ALA A 106 -2.84 4.25 2.32
CA ALA A 106 -2.49 3.60 1.06
C ALA A 106 -2.67 2.07 1.13
N ARG A 107 -2.30 1.43 2.27
CA ARG A 107 -2.51 -0.01 2.50
C ARG A 107 -3.99 -0.37 2.55
N LEU A 108 -4.81 0.41 3.26
CA LEU A 108 -6.26 0.22 3.28
C LEU A 108 -6.82 0.32 1.86
N LEU A 109 -6.40 1.34 1.12
CA LEU A 109 -6.87 1.57 -0.23
C LEU A 109 -6.48 0.43 -1.17
N ALA A 110 -5.30 -0.18 -1.00
CA ALA A 110 -4.86 -1.32 -1.81
C ALA A 110 -5.76 -2.56 -1.66
N HIS A 111 -6.47 -2.68 -0.53
CA HIS A 111 -7.47 -3.73 -0.29
C HIS A 111 -8.83 -3.39 -0.91
N ILE A 112 -9.14 -2.10 -1.11
CA ILE A 112 -10.40 -1.62 -1.69
C ILE A 112 -10.26 -1.50 -3.22
N ASN A 113 -9.37 -0.62 -3.67
CA ASN A 113 -9.06 -0.37 -5.07
C ASN A 113 -7.54 -0.21 -5.23
N GLN A 114 -6.93 -1.22 -5.86
CA GLN A 114 -5.50 -1.29 -6.08
C GLN A 114 -4.99 -0.17 -7.00
N GLU A 115 -5.79 0.27 -7.97
CA GLU A 115 -5.42 1.33 -8.90
C GLU A 115 -5.31 2.69 -8.18
N ILE A 116 -6.28 3.01 -7.32
CA ILE A 116 -6.25 4.28 -6.56
C ILE A 116 -5.11 4.26 -5.53
N ALA A 117 -4.89 3.13 -4.86
CA ALA A 117 -3.75 2.98 -3.94
C ALA A 117 -2.42 3.23 -4.63
N HIS A 118 -2.29 2.75 -5.86
CA HIS A 118 -1.12 2.91 -6.69
C HIS A 118 -0.89 4.36 -7.11
N GLU A 119 -1.94 5.05 -7.57
CA GLU A 119 -1.85 6.47 -7.91
C GLU A 119 -1.51 7.31 -6.68
N LEU A 120 -2.11 7.01 -5.53
CA LEU A 120 -1.82 7.69 -4.26
C LEU A 120 -0.35 7.52 -3.84
N ALA A 121 0.15 6.28 -3.91
CA ALA A 121 1.52 5.91 -3.56
C ALA A 121 2.57 6.65 -4.41
N LYS A 122 2.24 6.92 -5.66
CA LYS A 122 3.08 7.72 -6.55
C LYS A 122 2.93 9.22 -6.27
N ALA A 123 1.69 9.69 -6.15
CA ALA A 123 1.38 11.11 -6.05
C ALA A 123 1.92 11.74 -4.76
N VAL A 124 1.81 11.08 -3.60
CA VAL A 124 2.19 11.68 -2.32
C VAL A 124 3.70 12.01 -2.25
N PRO A 125 4.62 11.07 -2.48
CA PRO A 125 6.04 11.37 -2.49
C PRO A 125 6.43 12.40 -3.57
N ILE A 126 5.85 12.33 -4.77
CA ILE A 126 6.10 13.31 -5.84
C ILE A 126 5.65 14.71 -5.42
N THR A 127 4.49 14.81 -4.76
CA THR A 127 3.97 16.10 -4.29
C THR A 127 4.87 16.73 -3.23
N ILE A 128 5.34 15.91 -2.28
CA ILE A 128 6.30 16.37 -1.25
C ILE A 128 7.60 16.81 -1.92
N LEU A 129 8.11 16.04 -2.89
CA LEU A 129 9.30 16.41 -3.64
C LEU A 129 9.13 17.72 -4.42
N SER A 130 8.01 17.89 -5.13
CA SER A 130 7.69 19.14 -5.83
C SER A 130 7.67 20.33 -4.88
N PHE A 131 7.12 20.16 -3.67
CA PHE A 131 7.10 21.20 -2.65
C PHE A 131 8.50 21.55 -2.12
N ILE A 132 9.39 20.57 -2.04
CA ILE A 132 10.81 20.78 -1.70
C ILE A 132 11.50 21.57 -2.83
N ILE A 133 11.32 21.17 -4.09
CA ILE A 133 11.99 21.77 -5.27
C ILE A 133 11.56 23.22 -5.50
N ILE A 134 10.26 23.53 -5.35
CA ILE A 134 9.73 24.88 -5.59
C ILE A 134 10.23 25.89 -4.52
N GLY A 135 10.89 25.42 -3.46
CA GLY A 135 11.53 26.28 -2.45
C GLY A 135 10.59 26.78 -1.35
N SER A 136 9.30 26.41 -1.39
CA SER A 136 8.33 26.76 -0.35
C SER A 136 8.45 25.93 0.92
N GLY A 137 9.17 24.79 0.87
CA GLY A 137 9.24 23.83 1.97
C GLY A 137 10.63 23.40 2.43
N PHE A 138 11.68 23.66 1.66
CA PHE A 138 13.01 23.18 2.01
C PHE A 138 13.64 24.02 3.13
N THR A 139 14.03 23.36 4.21
CA THR A 139 14.60 24.01 5.41
C THR A 139 16.12 24.18 5.36
N GLY A 140 16.76 23.81 4.24
CA GLY A 140 18.22 23.72 4.13
C GLY A 140 18.75 22.42 4.74
N PHE A 141 20.03 22.12 4.49
CA PHE A 141 20.68 20.92 5.03
C PHE A 141 20.68 20.88 6.56
N GLU A 142 20.95 22.02 7.20
CA GLU A 142 20.96 22.13 8.66
C GLU A 142 19.55 22.00 9.27
N GLY A 143 18.53 22.58 8.60
CA GLY A 143 17.13 22.41 9.00
C GLY A 143 16.67 20.96 8.87
N PHE A 144 17.03 20.29 7.77
CA PHE A 144 16.77 18.86 7.58
C PHE A 144 17.39 18.01 8.68
N LEU A 145 18.68 18.21 9.00
CA LEU A 145 19.36 17.45 10.04
C LEU A 145 18.69 17.63 11.41
N ARG A 146 18.34 18.87 11.78
CA ARG A 146 17.61 19.13 13.03
C ARG A 146 16.25 18.43 13.05
N SER A 147 15.49 18.50 11.96
CA SER A 147 14.19 17.80 11.85
C SER A 147 14.36 16.29 11.93
N PHE A 148 15.43 15.74 11.36
CA PHE A 148 15.72 14.31 11.36
C PHE A 148 16.17 13.82 12.74
N GLU A 149 17.03 14.56 13.44
CA GLU A 149 17.47 14.24 14.81
C GLU A 149 16.33 14.31 15.83
N GLN A 150 15.34 15.17 15.59
CA GLN A 150 14.13 15.24 16.41
C GLN A 150 13.19 14.05 16.20
N VAL A 151 13.44 13.17 15.23
CA VAL A 151 12.58 12.01 14.98
C VAL A 151 12.81 10.94 16.07
N PRO A 152 11.79 10.63 16.88
CA PRO A 152 11.90 9.62 17.92
C PRO A 152 11.92 8.22 17.30
N LEU A 153 13.07 7.53 17.40
CA LEU A 153 13.25 6.16 16.89
C LEU A 153 12.26 5.17 17.53
N GLU A 154 11.98 5.31 18.83
CA GLU A 154 10.98 4.49 19.53
C GLU A 154 9.58 4.59 18.91
N LEU A 155 9.25 5.78 18.39
CA LEU A 155 7.98 6.03 17.72
C LEU A 155 7.99 5.39 16.33
N ILE A 156 9.10 5.50 15.58
CA ILE A 156 9.26 4.80 14.30
C ILE A 156 9.03 3.30 14.50
N ASP A 157 9.70 2.70 15.48
CA ASP A 157 9.59 1.26 15.76
C ASP A 157 8.15 0.88 16.13
N SER A 158 7.52 1.64 17.04
CA SER A 158 6.13 1.43 17.45
C SER A 158 5.15 1.51 16.26
N TYR A 159 5.27 2.55 15.43
CA TYR A 159 4.42 2.71 14.24
C TYR A 159 4.73 1.65 13.17
N TRP A 160 5.98 1.21 13.03
CA TRP A 160 6.36 0.14 12.11
C TRP A 160 5.66 -1.18 12.47
N PHE A 161 5.71 -1.58 13.76
CA PHE A 161 4.95 -2.73 14.25
C PHE A 161 3.43 -2.54 14.08
N GLY A 162 2.91 -1.35 14.40
CA GLY A 162 1.50 -1.01 14.23
C GLY A 162 1.03 -1.14 12.79
N LEU A 163 1.83 -0.69 11.82
CA LEU A 163 1.53 -0.79 10.39
C LEU A 163 1.55 -2.23 9.88
N ILE A 164 2.48 -3.06 10.38
CA ILE A 164 2.50 -4.50 10.08
C ILE A 164 1.23 -5.17 10.62
N MET A 165 0.84 -4.88 11.87
CA MET A 165 -0.39 -5.40 12.45
C MET A 165 -1.64 -4.94 11.69
N TRP A 166 -1.68 -3.66 11.31
CA TRP A 166 -2.74 -3.09 10.47
C TRP A 166 -2.88 -3.86 9.16
N ASP A 167 -1.76 -4.15 8.51
CA ASP A 167 -1.74 -4.85 7.23
C ASP A 167 -2.18 -6.32 7.34
N ILE A 168 -1.77 -7.00 8.42
CA ILE A 168 -2.26 -8.35 8.75
C ILE A 168 -3.77 -8.32 8.99
N ALA A 169 -4.29 -7.31 9.70
CA ALA A 169 -5.72 -7.16 9.95
C ALA A 169 -6.51 -6.95 8.65
N LEU A 170 -6.02 -6.09 7.75
CA LEU A 170 -6.62 -5.86 6.44
C LEU A 170 -6.64 -7.12 5.57
N THR A 171 -5.52 -7.86 5.53
CA THR A 171 -5.42 -9.11 4.77
C THR A 171 -6.37 -10.18 5.31
N THR A 172 -6.47 -10.28 6.64
CA THR A 172 -7.38 -11.22 7.31
C THR A 172 -8.84 -10.86 7.01
N LEU A 173 -9.19 -9.57 7.07
CA LEU A 173 -10.53 -9.09 6.78
C LEU A 173 -10.92 -9.32 5.31
N TRP A 174 -10.01 -9.05 4.38
CA TRP A 174 -10.20 -9.33 2.96
C TRP A 174 -10.41 -10.83 2.70
N PHE A 175 -9.60 -11.68 3.32
CA PHE A 175 -9.72 -13.13 3.17
C PHE A 175 -11.03 -13.66 3.78
N ALA A 176 -11.44 -13.15 4.94
CA ALA A 176 -12.73 -13.47 5.54
C ALA A 176 -13.90 -13.05 4.64
N ALA A 177 -13.84 -11.85 4.05
CA ALA A 177 -14.85 -11.38 3.10
C ALA A 177 -14.93 -12.26 1.84
N LEU A 178 -13.78 -12.70 1.32
CA LEU A 178 -13.71 -13.64 0.20
C LEU A 178 -14.38 -14.98 0.55
N GLN A 179 -14.07 -15.53 1.72
CA GLN A 179 -14.62 -16.80 2.20
C GLN A 179 -16.14 -16.71 2.40
N ILE A 180 -16.65 -15.60 2.93
CA ILE A 180 -18.08 -15.36 3.10
C ILE A 180 -18.78 -15.25 1.74
N ARG A 181 -18.20 -14.54 0.78
CA ARG A 181 -18.76 -14.40 -0.58
C ARG A 181 -18.88 -15.75 -1.29
N TRP A 182 -17.84 -16.58 -1.20
CA TRP A 182 -17.86 -17.94 -1.77
C TRP A 182 -18.97 -18.80 -1.14
N ARG A 183 -19.08 -18.81 0.20
CA ARG A 183 -20.15 -19.54 0.91
C ARG A 183 -21.55 -19.08 0.49
N ARG A 184 -21.74 -17.78 0.26
CA ARG A 184 -23.01 -17.21 -0.20
C ARG A 184 -23.34 -17.60 -1.65
N GLN A 185 -22.35 -17.69 -2.53
CA GLN A 185 -22.55 -18.12 -3.92
C GLN A 185 -22.93 -19.60 -4.01
N ASN A 186 -22.22 -20.49 -3.31
CA ASN A 186 -22.54 -21.93 -3.35
C ASN A 186 -23.94 -22.24 -2.80
N ARG A 187 -24.37 -21.54 -1.73
CA ARG A 187 -25.75 -21.67 -1.22
C ARG A 187 -26.81 -21.26 -2.24
N ARG A 188 -26.55 -20.27 -3.10
CA ARG A 188 -27.49 -19.85 -4.15
C ARG A 188 -27.53 -20.85 -5.31
N VAL A 189 -26.39 -21.46 -5.65
CA VAL A 189 -26.34 -22.48 -6.71
C VAL A 189 -27.09 -23.75 -6.28
N GLU A 190 -26.95 -24.18 -5.02
CA GLU A 190 -27.71 -25.34 -4.50
C GLU A 190 -29.23 -25.13 -4.53
N THR A 191 -29.74 -23.97 -4.12
CA THR A 191 -31.19 -23.71 -4.12
C THR A 191 -31.76 -23.60 -5.54
N THR A 192 -31.02 -22.99 -6.47
CA THR A 192 -31.45 -22.85 -7.87
C THR A 192 -31.39 -24.19 -8.61
N GLY A 193 -30.31 -24.97 -8.42
CA GLY A 193 -30.17 -26.31 -9.01
C GLY A 193 -31.16 -27.33 -8.45
N THR A 194 -31.54 -27.20 -7.17
CA THR A 194 -32.61 -28.01 -6.58
C THR A 194 -33.96 -27.65 -7.19
N SER A 195 -34.25 -26.36 -7.38
CA SER A 195 -35.48 -25.89 -8.05
C SER A 195 -35.58 -26.40 -9.49
N GLU A 196 -34.53 -26.26 -10.30
CA GLU A 196 -34.50 -26.81 -11.67
C GLU A 196 -34.64 -28.33 -11.70
N GLY A 197 -33.98 -29.03 -10.77
CA GLY A 197 -34.08 -30.49 -10.65
C GLY A 197 -35.47 -30.95 -10.20
N VAL A 198 -36.18 -30.16 -9.41
CA VAL A 198 -37.58 -30.39 -9.02
C VAL A 198 -38.52 -30.09 -10.19
N ILE A 199 -38.33 -28.98 -10.91
CA ILE A 199 -39.10 -28.62 -12.10
C ILE A 199 -38.94 -29.66 -13.21
N LYS A 200 -37.72 -30.13 -13.49
CA LYS A 200 -37.48 -31.21 -14.48
C LYS A 200 -38.17 -32.51 -14.08
N ARG A 201 -38.17 -32.86 -12.78
CA ARG A 201 -38.85 -34.05 -12.28
C ARG A 201 -40.38 -33.93 -12.37
N LEU A 202 -40.93 -32.76 -12.05
CA LEU A 202 -42.35 -32.46 -12.21
C LEU A 202 -42.77 -32.46 -13.69
N ALA A 203 -41.99 -31.84 -14.57
CA ALA A 203 -42.24 -31.82 -16.01
C ALA A 203 -42.20 -33.22 -16.62
N ARG A 204 -41.32 -34.10 -16.14
CA ARG A 204 -41.27 -35.51 -16.56
C ARG A 204 -42.51 -36.28 -16.09
N ARG A 205 -42.91 -36.12 -14.82
CA ARG A 205 -44.14 -36.74 -14.28
C ARG A 205 -45.40 -36.23 -14.96
N LEU A 206 -45.48 -34.94 -15.29
CA LEU A 206 -46.63 -34.39 -16.02
C LEU A 206 -46.72 -34.95 -17.45
N ARG A 207 -45.58 -35.20 -18.10
CA ARG A 207 -45.52 -35.90 -19.39
C ARG A 207 -45.98 -37.35 -19.30
N GLU A 208 -45.80 -38.01 -18.15
CA GLU A 208 -46.31 -39.35 -17.87
C GLU A 208 -47.81 -39.34 -17.52
N ILE A 209 -48.37 -38.21 -17.06
CA ILE A 209 -49.73 -38.12 -16.49
C ILE A 209 -50.78 -37.54 -17.46
N GLY A 210 -50.43 -36.96 -18.61
CA GLY A 210 -51.47 -36.70 -19.61
C GLY A 210 -51.02 -36.08 -20.92
N TYR A 211 -51.47 -36.65 -22.04
CA TYR A 211 -52.49 -36.06 -22.92
C TYR A 211 -52.61 -36.92 -24.19
N ARG A 212 -53.61 -37.80 -24.22
CA ARG A 212 -54.11 -38.38 -25.47
C ARG A 212 -55.11 -37.34 -25.99
N GLU A 213 -54.74 -36.60 -27.03
CA GLU A 213 -55.65 -35.65 -27.68
C GLU A 213 -56.89 -36.42 -28.16
N PRO A 214 -58.12 -35.99 -27.79
CA PRO A 214 -59.30 -36.50 -28.45
C PRO A 214 -59.36 -35.90 -29.86
N VAL A 215 -59.34 -36.79 -30.84
CA VAL A 215 -59.55 -36.57 -32.28
C VAL A 215 -60.89 -35.89 -32.54
#